data_AF-A0A0B6Z3H7-F1
#
_entry.id   AF-A0A0B6Z3H7-F1
#
_cell.length_a   1.000
_cell.length_b   1.000
_cell.length_c   1.000
_cell.angle_alpha   90.00
_cell.angle_beta   90.00
_cell.angle_gamma   90.00
#
_symmetry.space_group_name_H-M   'P 1'
#
loop_
_entity.id
_entity.type
_entity.pdbx_description
1 polymer ?
#
loop_
_entity_poly.entity_id
_entity_poly.type
_entity_poly.pdbx_seq_one_letter_code
_entity_poly.pdbx_strand_id
1 'polypeptide(L)' 'DKPLTCVINKQLGEIKLQDFKSAISDSNLYHYFFKALDPEYGTVKEELSCDDDVLPGYEGKIVAWLEVENGTG' A
#
# COMPACT_ATOMS: atom_id res chain seq x y z
N ASP A 1 -2.05 -17.81 6.05
CA ASP A 1 -1.66 -17.12 4.80
C ASP A 1 -0.24 -16.58 4.94
N LYS A 2 0.63 -16.80 3.94
CA LYS A 2 2.02 -16.31 3.97
C LYS A 2 2.04 -14.90 3.35
N PRO A 3 2.64 -13.88 4.01
CA PRO A 3 2.77 -12.56 3.41
C PRO A 3 3.60 -12.64 2.13
N LEU A 4 3.15 -11.95 1.08
CA LEU A 4 3.91 -11.77 -0.15
C LEU A 4 4.95 -10.67 0.07
N THR A 5 6.09 -10.81 -0.61
CA THR A 5 7.14 -9.78 -0.62
C THR A 5 7.56 -9.57 -2.07
N CYS A 6 7.54 -8.32 -2.50
CA CYS A 6 8.02 -7.89 -3.81
C CYS A 6 9.01 -6.75 -3.63
N VAL A 7 9.82 -6.49 -4.65
CA VAL A 7 10.81 -5.40 -4.66
C VAL A 7 10.42 -4.42 -5.75
N ILE A 8 10.28 -3.15 -5.37
CA ILE A 8 10.07 -2.03 -6.28
C ILE A 8 11.39 -1.25 -6.33
N ASN A 9 11.96 -1.07 -7.52
CA ASN A 9 13.25 -0.41 -7.71
C ASN A 9 13.09 1.13 -7.72
N LYS A 10 12.61 1.69 -6.60
CA LYS A 10 12.43 3.13 -6.36
C LYS A 10 12.73 3.46 -4.89
N GLN A 11 13.03 4.71 -4.58
CA GLN A 11 13.30 5.10 -3.19
C GLN A 11 12.02 5.13 -2.35
N LEU A 12 12.13 4.80 -1.06
CA LEU A 12 11.07 5.05 -0.08
C LEU A 12 10.79 6.56 -0.04
N GLY A 13 9.55 6.95 -0.35
CA GLY A 13 9.16 8.36 -0.55
C GLY A 13 8.94 8.76 -2.02
N GLU A 14 9.33 7.91 -2.98
CA GLU A 14 9.04 8.10 -4.41
C GLU A 14 8.11 7.02 -4.97
N ILE A 15 7.95 5.90 -4.25
CA ILE A 15 7.06 4.81 -4.63
C ILE A 15 5.62 5.29 -4.52
N LYS A 16 4.89 5.24 -5.62
CA LYS A 16 3.47 5.58 -5.69
C LYS A 16 2.57 4.35 -5.67
N LEU A 17 1.28 4.54 -5.41
CA LEU A 17 0.29 3.46 -5.45
C LEU A 17 0.30 2.71 -6.79
N GLN A 18 0.42 3.42 -7.93
CA GLN A 18 0.52 2.79 -9.25
C GLN A 18 1.72 1.83 -9.39
N ASP A 19 2.86 2.15 -8.77
CA ASP A 19 4.04 1.30 -8.80
C ASP A 19 3.80 0.00 -8.05
N PHE A 20 3.11 0.10 -6.92
CA PHE A 20 2.72 -1.05 -6.11
C PHE A 20 1.70 -1.93 -6.83
N LYS A 21 0.63 -1.34 -7.39
CA LYS A 21 -0.36 -2.06 -8.21
C LYS A 21 0.33 -2.81 -9.37
N SER A 22 1.25 -2.16 -10.06
CA SER A 22 2.03 -2.78 -11.14
C SER A 22 2.88 -3.96 -10.65
N ALA A 23 3.48 -3.85 -9.46
CA ALA A 23 4.31 -4.91 -8.87
C ALA A 23 3.53 -6.16 -8.44
N ILE A 24 2.25 -6.01 -8.10
CA ILE A 24 1.37 -7.11 -7.66
C ILE A 24 0.45 -7.65 -8.77
N SER A 25 0.66 -7.24 -10.02
CA SER A 25 -0.14 -7.63 -11.20
C SER A 25 -1.57 -7.07 -11.23
N ASP A 26 -1.67 -5.75 -11.02
CA ASP A 26 -2.79 -4.85 -11.34
C ASP A 26 -4.19 -5.34 -10.94
N SER A 27 -4.58 -4.96 -9.74
CA SER A 27 -5.82 -5.40 -9.13
C SER A 27 -6.70 -4.22 -8.75
N ASN A 28 -7.44 -3.68 -9.72
CA ASN A 28 -8.53 -2.74 -9.49
C ASN A 28 -9.72 -3.34 -8.70
N LEU A 29 -9.47 -4.40 -7.91
CA LEU A 29 -10.43 -5.21 -7.17
C LEU A 29 -10.20 -5.15 -5.65
N TYR A 30 -9.21 -4.38 -5.18
CA TYR A 30 -8.89 -4.27 -3.75
C TYR A 30 -8.86 -2.82 -3.29
N HIS A 31 -9.22 -2.64 -2.01
CA HIS A 31 -8.83 -1.50 -1.20
C HIS A 31 -7.41 -1.69 -0.70
N TYR A 32 -6.60 -0.65 -0.83
CA TYR A 32 -5.19 -0.66 -0.48
C TYR A 32 -4.98 0.08 0.83
N PHE A 33 -4.57 -0.67 1.85
CA PHE A 33 -4.23 -0.09 3.14
C PHE A 33 -2.75 -0.23 3.41
N PHE A 34 -2.14 0.81 3.97
CA PHE A 34 -0.72 0.86 4.26
C PHE A 34 -0.48 1.18 5.73
N LYS A 35 0.60 0.63 6.27
CA LYS A 35 1.07 0.96 7.61
C LYS A 35 1.80 2.29 7.55
N ALA A 36 1.27 3.30 8.22
CA ALA A 36 1.87 4.62 8.28
C ALA A 36 2.22 5.00 9.72
N LEU A 37 3.17 5.93 9.86
CA LEU A 37 3.48 6.57 11.14
C LEU A 37 2.94 8.00 11.08
N ASP A 38 1.81 8.21 11.74
CA ASP A 38 1.22 9.52 11.94
C ASP A 38 1.86 10.24 13.15
N PRO A 39 2.22 11.53 13.04
CA PRO A 39 2.86 12.28 14.12
C PRO A 39 2.00 12.45 15.39
N GLU A 40 0.68 12.46 15.25
CA GLU A 40 -0.29 12.71 16.33
C GLU A 40 -0.83 11.40 16.91
N TYR A 41 -1.11 10.41 16.06
CA TYR A 41 -1.76 9.16 16.44
C TYR A 41 -0.81 7.95 16.52
N GLY A 42 0.45 8.10 16.08
CA GLY A 42 1.41 7.02 16.03
C GLY A 42 1.16 6.07 14.86
N THR A 43 1.25 4.76 15.08
CA THR A 43 1.07 3.80 13.98
C THR A 43 -0.38 3.68 13.57
N VAL A 44 -0.70 4.00 12.32
CA VAL A 44 -2.05 3.94 11.75
C VAL A 44 -2.11 3.04 10.51
N LYS A 45 -3.33 2.71 10.10
CA LYS A 45 -3.64 2.02 8.84
C LYS A 45 -4.29 3.04 7.91
N GLU A 46 -3.52 3.51 6.93
CA GLU A 46 -3.93 4.54 5.97
C GLU A 46 -4.49 3.88 4.71
N GLU A 47 -5.64 4.33 4.22
CA GLU A 47 -6.20 3.87 2.95
C GLU A 47 -5.74 4.81 1.83
N LEU A 48 -5.19 4.25 0.75
CA LEU A 48 -4.83 5.00 -0.45
C LEU A 48 -5.62 4.50 -1.66
N SER A 49 -6.17 5.44 -2.42
CA SER A 49 -6.99 5.14 -3.61
C SER A 49 -6.49 5.86 -4.87
N CYS A 50 -5.67 6.91 -4.76
CA CYS A 50 -5.14 7.63 -5.91
C CYS A 50 -3.78 7.06 -6.34
N ASP A 51 -3.64 6.81 -7.64
CA ASP A 51 -2.44 6.24 -8.26
C ASP A 51 -1.18 7.11 -8.10
N ASP A 52 -1.37 8.39 -7.84
CA ASP A 52 -0.30 9.36 -7.61
C ASP A 52 0.12 9.50 -6.14
N ASP A 53 -0.61 8.87 -5.21
CA ASP A 53 -0.29 8.92 -3.78
C ASP A 53 1.02 8.17 -3.50
N VAL A 54 1.89 8.80 -2.72
CA VAL A 54 3.16 8.20 -2.27
C VAL A 54 2.87 7.25 -1.12
N LEU A 55 3.44 6.04 -1.18
CA LEU A 55 3.24 5.03 -0.16
C LEU A 55 4.02 5.35 1.12
N PRO A 56 3.40 5.22 2.31
CA PRO A 56 4.08 5.48 3.56
C PRO A 56 5.11 4.38 3.86
N GLY A 57 6.30 4.82 4.28
CA GLY A 57 7.36 3.95 4.75
C GLY A 57 7.20 3.62 6.23
N TYR A 58 7.43 2.36 6.60
CA TYR A 58 7.47 1.89 7.98
C TYR A 58 8.72 1.05 8.21
N GLU A 59 9.63 1.53 9.07
CA GLU A 59 10.89 0.83 9.41
C GLU A 59 11.71 0.38 8.17
N GLY A 60 11.78 1.23 7.15
CA GLY A 60 12.58 0.96 5.94
C GLY A 60 11.92 0.00 4.94
N LYS A 61 10.62 -0.29 5.07
CA LYS A 61 9.82 -1.06 4.11
C LYS A 61 8.42 -0.48 3.96
N ILE A 62 7.65 -1.01 3.03
CA ILE A 62 6.21 -0.75 2.91
C ILE A 62 5.49 -2.00 3.40
N VAL A 63 4.48 -1.80 4.26
CA VAL A 63 3.60 -2.87 4.73
C VAL A 63 2.20 -2.53 4.27
N ALA A 64 1.57 -3.45 3.55
CA ALA A 64 0.26 -3.25 2.97
C ALA A 64 -0.69 -4.41 3.29
N TRP A 65 -1.98 -4.09 3.35
CA TRP A 65 -3.09 -5.03 3.38
C TRP A 65 -3.99 -4.75 2.18
N LEU A 66 -4.32 -5.82 1.45
CA LEU A 66 -5.25 -5.77 0.33
C LEU A 66 -6.55 -6.39 0.81
N GLU A 67 -7.62 -5.62 0.77
CA GLU A 67 -8.96 -6.09 1.12
C GLU A 67 -9.81 -6.09 -0.13
N VAL A 68 -10.50 -7.20 -0.42
CA VAL A 68 -11.38 -7.29 -1.59
C VAL A 68 -12.45 -6.22 -1.45
N GLU A 69 -12.66 -5.44 -2.50
CA GLU A 69 -13.83 -4.56 -2.58
C GLU A 69 -15.06 -5.45 -2.54
N ASN A 70 -15.71 -5.52 -1.36
CA ASN A 70 -16.92 -6.30 -1.18
C ASN A 70 -18.06 -5.60 -1.91
N GLY A 71 -18.09 -5.73 -3.24
CA GLY A 71 -19.29 -5.50 -4.01
C GLY A 71 -20.33 -6.48 -3.50
N THR A 72 -21.35 -5.96 -2.82
CA THR A 72 -22.61 -6.66 -2.56
C THR A 72 -23.07 -7.33 -3.86
N GLY A 73 -22.92 -8.66 -3.90
CA GLY A 73 -23.69 -9.53 -4.79
C GLY A 73 -25.04 -9.85 -4.16
#